data_AF-A0A535ACH7-F1
#
_entry.id   AF-A0A535ACH7-F1
#
_cell.length_a   1.000
_cell.length_b   1.000
_cell.length_c   1.000
_cell.angle_alpha   90.00
_cell.angle_beta   90.00
_cell.angle_gamma   90.00
#
_symmetry.space_group_name_H-M   'P 1'
#
loop_
_entity.id
_entity.type
_entity.pdbx_description
1 polymer ?
#
loop_
_entity_poly.entity_id
_entity_poly.type
_entity_poly.pdbx_seq_one_letter_code
_entity_poly.pdbx_strand_id
1 'polypeptide(L)'
;MDAIRQLIEWVANDAGHTVATLLPFGLLGLTGLYFAWLVLGWLRVSQVGIETVQAPALRLPRAPDGAIEAPRGVPYCPVDGLQYPATTRFCSVCESDLLVSCANCGTRIRAADESCYRCGTRETTTVAAAD
;
A
#
# COMPACT_ATOMS: atom_id res chain seq x y z
N MET A 1 -3.62 48.14 37.86
CA MET A 1 -3.87 49.18 36.82
C MET A 1 -2.61 49.43 35.98
N ASP A 2 -1.41 49.24 36.53
CA ASP A 2 -0.14 49.46 35.80
C ASP A 2 0.11 48.50 34.63
N ALA A 3 -0.28 47.23 34.74
CA ALA A 3 -0.09 46.24 33.67
C ALA A 3 -0.87 46.58 32.39
N ILE A 4 -2.07 47.15 32.52
CA ILE A 4 -2.91 47.55 31.38
C ILE A 4 -2.30 48.78 30.71
N ARG A 5 -1.80 49.73 31.50
CA ARG A 5 -1.13 50.93 30.99
C ARG A 5 0.17 50.59 30.25
N GLN A 6 1.00 49.71 30.82
CA GLN A 6 2.21 49.20 30.16
C GLN A 6 1.90 48.45 28.86
N LEU A 7 0.84 47.64 28.84
CA LEU A 7 0.42 46.95 27.63
C LEU A 7 0.02 47.95 26.52
N ILE A 8 -0.73 49.00 26.85
CA ILE A 8 -1.16 50.03 25.89
C ILE A 8 0.05 50.85 25.39
N GLU A 9 0.96 51.23 26.27
CA GLU A 9 2.18 51.97 25.91
C GLU A 9 3.11 51.13 25.02
N TRP A 10 3.23 49.83 25.29
CA TRP A 10 3.97 48.89 24.45
C TRP A 10 3.31 48.69 23.07
N VAL A 11 1.98 48.52 23.03
CA VAL A 11 1.24 48.39 21.76
C VAL A 11 1.37 49.65 20.90
N ALA A 12 1.30 50.84 21.52
CA ALA A 12 1.39 52.10 20.81
C ALA A 12 2.78 52.36 20.23
N ASN A 13 3.85 51.97 20.94
CA ASN A 13 5.22 52.31 20.53
C ASN A 13 5.98 51.20 19.79
N ASP A 14 5.69 49.91 20.06
CA ASP A 14 6.62 48.83 19.71
C ASP A 14 5.96 47.59 19.06
N ALA A 15 4.63 47.48 19.09
CA ALA A 15 3.93 46.34 18.49
C ALA A 15 4.12 46.26 16.98
N GLY A 16 4.23 47.38 16.26
CA GLY A 16 4.42 47.39 14.81
C GLY A 16 5.72 46.69 14.39
N HIS A 17 6.84 47.02 15.05
CA HIS A 17 8.15 46.43 14.76
C HIS A 17 8.20 44.94 15.19
N THR A 18 7.63 44.63 16.36
CA THR A 18 7.59 43.25 16.86
C THR A 18 6.75 42.34 15.96
N VAL A 19 5.59 42.80 15.50
CA VAL A 19 4.75 42.04 14.56
C VAL A 19 5.43 41.91 13.20
N ALA A 20 6.02 42.97 12.67
CA ALA A 20 6.69 42.93 11.37
C ALA A 20 7.85 41.93 11.33
N THR A 21 8.54 41.74 12.45
CA THR A 21 9.65 40.78 12.56
C THR A 21 9.17 39.35 12.78
N LEU A 22 8.16 39.12 13.64
CA LEU A 22 7.70 37.76 13.99
C LEU A 22 6.74 37.15 12.97
N LEU A 23 5.92 37.97 12.31
CA LEU A 23 4.91 37.53 11.34
C LEU A 23 5.47 36.71 10.18
N PRO A 24 6.59 37.08 9.50
CA PRO A 24 7.13 36.26 8.41
C PRO A 24 7.59 34.87 8.88
N PHE A 25 8.20 34.76 10.07
CA PHE A 25 8.60 33.46 10.63
C PHE A 25 7.39 32.62 11.03
N GLY A 26 6.36 33.25 11.59
CA GLY A 26 5.09 32.59 11.90
C GLY A 26 4.42 32.02 10.65
N LEU A 27 4.34 32.82 9.58
CA LEU A 27 3.80 32.36 8.29
C LEU A 27 4.63 31.21 7.71
N LEU A 28 5.95 31.33 7.71
CA LEU A 28 6.84 30.27 7.21
C LEU A 28 6.63 28.96 7.97
N GLY A 29 6.53 29.01 9.31
CA GLY A 29 6.27 27.85 10.15
C GLY A 29 4.90 27.22 9.86
N LEU A 30 3.86 28.04 9.71
CA LEU A 30 2.50 27.57 9.43
C LEU A 30 2.39 26.94 8.03
N THR A 31 3.03 27.56 7.03
CA THR A 31 3.18 27.00 5.68
C THR A 31 3.93 25.67 5.71
N GLY A 32 5.04 25.58 6.44
CA GLY A 32 5.79 24.33 6.59
C GLY A 32 4.96 23.21 7.25
N LEU A 33 4.21 23.54 8.31
CA LEU A 33 3.30 22.59 8.97
C LEU A 33 2.20 22.10 8.02
N TYR A 34 1.64 23.00 7.21
CA TYR A 34 0.65 22.66 6.20
C TYR A 34 1.22 21.70 5.14
N PHE A 35 2.42 21.96 4.61
CA PHE A 35 3.08 21.06 3.67
C PHE A 35 3.39 19.69 4.28
N ALA A 36 3.90 19.65 5.52
CA ALA A 36 4.13 18.40 6.23
C ALA A 36 2.83 17.58 6.36
N TRP A 37 1.73 18.24 6.72
CA TRP A 37 0.42 17.61 6.80
C TRP A 37 -0.06 17.07 5.45
N LEU A 38 0.11 17.82 4.36
CA LEU A 38 -0.20 17.36 3.00
C LEU A 38 0.63 16.13 2.61
N VAL A 39 1.93 16.13 2.91
CA VAL A 39 2.82 14.98 2.62
C VAL A 39 2.41 13.76 3.41
N LEU A 40 2.09 13.91 4.70
CA LEU A 40 1.55 12.84 5.55
C LEU A 40 0.22 12.28 4.99
N GLY A 41 -0.69 13.16 4.60
CA GLY A 41 -1.95 12.77 3.97
C GLY A 41 -1.73 12.01 2.65
N TRP A 42 -0.82 12.52 1.81
CA TRP A 42 -0.46 11.90 0.54
C TRP A 42 0.19 10.52 0.74
N LEU A 43 1.14 10.39 1.67
CA LEU A 43 1.76 9.11 2.03
C LEU A 43 0.70 8.12 2.52
N ARG A 44 -0.23 8.56 3.38
CA ARG A 44 -1.29 7.70 3.90
C ARG A 44 -2.21 7.18 2.80
N VAL A 45 -2.55 8.01 1.80
CA VAL A 45 -3.35 7.59 0.65
C VAL A 45 -2.55 6.71 -0.31
N SER A 46 -1.26 7.02 -0.49
CA SER A 46 -0.37 6.26 -1.38
C SER A 46 0.07 4.92 -0.80
N GLN A 47 -0.15 4.69 0.50
CA GLN A 47 0.09 3.41 1.17
C GLN A 47 -0.98 2.35 0.87
N VAL A 48 -2.00 2.66 0.07
CA VAL A 48 -2.95 1.66 -0.45
C VAL A 48 -2.22 0.76 -1.45
N GLY A 49 -1.82 -0.44 -1.00
CA GLY A 49 -1.08 -1.42 -1.80
C GLY A 49 0.25 -1.88 -1.20
N ILE A 50 0.72 -1.25 -0.13
CA ILE A 50 1.88 -1.71 0.64
C ILE A 50 1.41 -2.66 1.75
N GLU A 51 0.60 -3.65 1.39
CA GLU A 51 0.55 -4.84 2.24
C GLU A 51 1.94 -5.46 2.16
N THR A 52 2.57 -5.65 3.32
CA THR A 52 3.85 -6.33 3.41
C THR A 52 3.71 -7.65 2.66
N VAL A 53 4.46 -7.79 1.56
CA VAL A 53 4.59 -9.05 0.86
C VAL A 53 5.21 -10.01 1.86
N GLN A 54 4.36 -10.77 2.56
CA GLN A 54 4.77 -11.86 3.43
C GLN A 54 5.45 -12.90 2.51
N ALA A 55 6.78 -12.81 2.43
CA ALA A 55 7.64 -13.80 1.80
C ALA A 55 7.84 -14.99 2.78
N PRO A 56 8.08 -16.23 2.30
CA PRO A 56 8.71 -16.53 1.03
C PRO A 56 7.82 -17.26 0.04
N ALA A 57 7.93 -16.81 -1.21
CA ALA A 57 7.57 -17.60 -2.34
C ALA A 57 8.46 -18.84 -2.42
N LEU A 58 7.87 -19.99 -2.08
CA LEU A 58 8.51 -21.28 -2.32
C LEU A 58 8.76 -21.39 -3.83
N ARG A 59 9.99 -21.67 -4.23
CA ARG A 59 10.26 -22.04 -5.62
C ARG A 59 9.64 -23.40 -5.89
N LEU A 60 8.74 -23.43 -6.86
CA LEU A 60 8.09 -24.64 -7.31
C LEU A 60 9.04 -25.44 -8.20
N PRO A 61 8.99 -26.78 -8.13
CA PRO A 61 9.74 -27.63 -9.04
C PRO A 61 9.28 -27.38 -10.49
N ARG A 62 10.25 -27.44 -11.40
CA ARG A 62 10.01 -27.32 -12.83
C ARG A 62 10.17 -28.71 -13.45
N ALA A 63 9.16 -29.16 -14.16
CA ALA A 63 9.16 -30.40 -14.90
C ALA A 63 10.20 -30.36 -16.05
N PRO A 64 10.61 -31.51 -16.59
CA PRO A 64 11.65 -31.60 -17.63
C PRO A 64 11.30 -30.88 -18.94
N ASP A 65 10.01 -30.68 -19.19
CA ASP A 65 9.45 -29.93 -20.32
C ASP A 65 9.44 -28.40 -20.08
N GLY A 66 9.90 -27.95 -18.91
CA GLY A 66 9.91 -26.55 -18.50
C GLY A 66 8.62 -26.07 -17.83
N ALA A 67 7.60 -26.93 -17.70
CA ALA A 67 6.36 -26.57 -17.02
C ALA A 67 6.57 -26.47 -15.50
N ILE A 68 5.90 -25.53 -14.83
CA ILE A 68 5.95 -25.44 -13.37
C ILE A 68 4.92 -26.39 -12.78
N GLU A 69 5.36 -27.29 -11.91
CA GLU A 69 4.49 -28.20 -11.18
C GLU A 69 3.93 -27.49 -9.94
N ALA A 70 2.82 -26.79 -10.14
CA ALA A 70 2.11 -26.10 -9.07
C ALA A 70 0.96 -26.94 -8.51
N PRO A 71 0.82 -27.05 -7.17
CA PRO A 71 -0.38 -27.58 -6.53
C PRO A 71 -1.64 -26.83 -6.97
N ARG A 72 -2.78 -27.52 -6.98
CA ARG A 72 -4.08 -26.91 -7.29
C ARG A 72 -4.47 -25.91 -6.20
N GLY A 73 -5.14 -24.83 -6.60
CA GLY A 73 -5.62 -23.77 -5.72
C GLY A 73 -4.54 -22.81 -5.22
N VAL A 74 -3.27 -23.01 -5.61
CA VAL A 74 -2.18 -22.13 -5.17
C VAL A 74 -1.68 -21.26 -6.31
N PRO A 75 -1.68 -19.91 -6.17
CA PRO A 75 -1.12 -19.01 -7.16
C PRO A 75 0.39 -19.17 -7.30
N TYR A 76 0.87 -19.05 -8.54
CA TYR A 76 2.29 -19.07 -8.86
C TYR A 76 2.64 -18.19 -10.05
N CYS A 77 3.88 -17.71 -10.09
CA CYS A 77 4.41 -16.98 -11.23
C CYS A 77 4.90 -17.95 -12.31
N PRO A 78 4.39 -17.86 -13.57
CA PRO A 78 4.83 -18.74 -14.65
C PRO A 78 6.27 -18.49 -15.11
N VAL A 79 6.82 -17.31 -14.84
CA VAL A 79 8.17 -16.90 -15.25
C VAL A 79 9.20 -17.38 -14.22
N ASP A 80 9.06 -16.89 -12.98
CA ASP A 80 10.03 -17.10 -11.90
C ASP A 80 9.84 -18.42 -11.14
N GLY A 81 8.69 -19.09 -11.32
CA GLY A 81 8.38 -20.33 -10.59
C GLY A 81 8.12 -20.14 -9.10
N LEU A 82 7.69 -18.94 -8.72
CA LEU A 82 7.49 -18.53 -7.33
C LEU A 82 6.04 -18.76 -6.92
N GLN A 83 5.82 -19.45 -5.80
CA GLN A 83 4.52 -19.62 -5.17
C GLN A 83 4.10 -18.36 -4.41
N TYR A 84 2.82 -18.00 -4.40
CA TYR A 84 2.32 -16.84 -3.65
C TYR A 84 1.10 -17.22 -2.80
N PRO A 85 0.81 -16.48 -1.72
CA PRO A 85 -0.43 -16.66 -0.98
C PRO A 85 -1.62 -16.33 -1.89
N ALA A 86 -2.76 -16.95 -1.58
CA ALA A 86 -3.95 -16.91 -2.41
C ALA A 86 -4.42 -15.46 -2.72
N THR A 87 -4.19 -14.51 -1.81
CA THR A 87 -4.59 -13.09 -1.94
C THR A 87 -3.77 -12.30 -2.96
N THR A 88 -2.61 -12.80 -3.39
CA THR A 88 -1.72 -12.08 -4.30
C THR A 88 -2.14 -12.27 -5.75
N ARG A 89 -2.12 -11.20 -6.54
CA ARG A 89 -2.51 -11.21 -7.97
C ARG A 89 -1.32 -11.08 -8.93
N PHE A 90 -0.22 -10.47 -8.47
CA PHE A 90 0.94 -10.13 -9.30
C PHE A 90 2.24 -10.66 -8.68
N CYS A 91 3.22 -10.99 -9.53
CA CYS A 91 4.56 -11.33 -9.08
C CYS A 91 5.30 -10.09 -8.57
N SER A 92 5.96 -10.18 -7.41
CA SER A 92 6.77 -9.07 -6.88
C SER A 92 8.13 -8.90 -7.56
N VAL A 93 8.52 -9.84 -8.44
CA VAL A 93 9.84 -9.85 -9.11
C VAL A 93 9.72 -9.39 -10.56
N CYS A 94 8.83 -10.00 -11.35
CA CYS A 94 8.66 -9.72 -12.77
C CYS A 94 7.37 -8.98 -13.12
N GLU A 95 6.53 -8.65 -12.11
CA GLU A 95 5.25 -7.93 -12.28
C GLU A 95 4.23 -8.64 -13.19
N SER A 96 4.46 -9.91 -13.54
CA SER A 96 3.53 -10.70 -14.33
C SER A 96 2.29 -11.09 -13.53
N ASP A 97 1.16 -11.27 -14.21
CA ASP A 97 -0.02 -11.92 -13.64
C ASP A 97 0.32 -13.31 -13.09
N LEU A 98 -0.19 -13.64 -11.90
CA LEU A 98 -0.07 -14.97 -11.32
C LEU A 98 -1.09 -15.92 -11.95
N LEU A 99 -0.71 -17.18 -12.11
CA LEU A 99 -1.58 -18.25 -12.55
C LEU A 99 -1.97 -19.13 -11.37
N VAL A 100 -3.17 -19.68 -11.41
CA VAL A 100 -3.65 -20.68 -10.45
C VAL A 100 -4.33 -21.81 -11.20
N SER A 101 -4.11 -23.04 -10.75
CA SER A 101 -4.83 -24.20 -11.26
C SER A 101 -6.11 -24.36 -10.44
N CYS A 102 -7.28 -24.19 -11.06
CA CYS A 102 -8.60 -24.31 -10.43
C CYS A 102 -8.67 -25.54 -9.51
N ALA A 103 -9.11 -25.34 -8.26
CA ALA A 103 -9.15 -26.42 -7.27
C ALA A 103 -10.08 -27.57 -7.70
N ASN A 104 -11.17 -27.23 -8.39
CA ASN A 104 -12.19 -28.18 -8.84
C ASN A 104 -11.77 -28.92 -10.14
N CYS A 105 -11.60 -28.19 -11.24
CA CYS A 105 -11.38 -28.80 -12.56
C CYS A 105 -9.91 -28.84 -13.02
N GLY A 106 -8.97 -28.24 -12.29
CA GLY A 106 -7.54 -28.22 -12.62
C GLY A 106 -7.17 -27.35 -13.82
N THR A 107 -8.11 -26.56 -14.35
CA THR A 107 -7.83 -25.63 -15.45
C THR A 107 -6.99 -24.46 -14.96
N ARG A 108 -5.98 -24.06 -15.74
CA ARG A 108 -5.15 -22.89 -15.41
C ARG A 108 -5.91 -21.62 -15.72
N ILE A 109 -6.02 -20.74 -14.74
CA ILE A 109 -6.69 -19.44 -14.84
C ILE A 109 -5.78 -18.35 -14.25
N ARG A 110 -6.13 -17.07 -14.41
CA ARG A 110 -5.39 -15.99 -13.74
C ARG A 110 -5.86 -15.90 -12.29
N ALA A 111 -4.93 -15.61 -11.37
CA ALA A 111 -5.27 -15.38 -9.96
C ALA A 111 -6.14 -14.12 -9.76
N ALA A 112 -6.19 -13.23 -10.75
CA ALA A 112 -7.08 -12.07 -10.77
C ALA A 112 -8.54 -12.42 -11.13
N ASP A 113 -8.80 -13.61 -11.70
CA ASP A 113 -10.14 -14.03 -12.11
C ASP A 113 -10.94 -14.48 -10.88
N GLU A 114 -12.16 -13.94 -10.69
CA GLU A 114 -13.01 -14.31 -9.55
C GLU A 114 -13.58 -15.74 -9.64
N SER A 115 -13.58 -16.32 -10.84
CA SER A 115 -14.14 -17.64 -11.09
C SER A 115 -13.45 -18.34 -12.24
N CYS A 116 -13.45 -19.67 -12.20
CA CYS A 116 -12.91 -20.46 -13.30
C CYS A 116 -13.84 -20.38 -14.51
N TYR A 117 -13.31 -19.91 -15.65
CA TYR A 117 -14.06 -19.81 -16.91
C TYR A 117 -14.57 -21.16 -17.44
N ARG A 118 -14.04 -22.29 -16.96
CA ARG A 118 -14.41 -23.63 -17.44
C ARG A 118 -15.52 -24.28 -16.62
N CYS A 119 -15.47 -24.20 -15.29
CA CYS A 119 -16.41 -24.89 -14.41
C CYS A 119 -17.29 -23.95 -13.57
N GLY A 120 -17.08 -22.62 -13.66
CA GLY A 120 -17.86 -21.62 -12.92
C GLY A 120 -17.62 -21.61 -11.41
N THR A 121 -16.72 -22.45 -10.91
CA THR A 121 -16.35 -22.44 -9.49
C THR A 121 -15.72 -21.10 -9.16
N ARG A 122 -16.26 -20.42 -8.15
CA ARG A 122 -15.63 -19.21 -7.61
C ARG A 122 -14.31 -19.62 -6.97
N GLU A 123 -13.22 -19.19 -7.58
CA GLU A 123 -11.90 -19.29 -6.99
C GLU A 123 -11.69 -18.02 -6.15
N THR A 124 -12.69 -17.67 -5.33
CA THR A 124 -12.43 -16.85 -4.16
C THR A 124 -11.55 -17.71 -3.30
N THR A 125 -10.24 -17.52 -3.36
CA THR A 125 -9.41 -17.27 -2.17
C THR A 125 -10.18 -17.52 -0.88
N THR A 126 -10.42 -18.79 -0.55
CA THR A 126 -10.99 -19.16 0.72
C THR A 126 -9.87 -18.97 1.71
N VAL A 127 -9.76 -17.74 2.22
CA VAL A 127 -9.34 -17.56 3.61
C VAL A 127 -10.35 -18.39 4.38
N ALA A 128 -9.95 -19.61 4.73
CA ALA A 128 -10.43 -20.23 5.94
C ALA A 128 -10.16 -19.20 7.03
N ALA A 129 -11.21 -18.51 7.45
CA ALA A 129 -11.26 -17.93 8.77
C ALA A 129 -11.05 -19.12 9.71
N ALA A 130 -9.81 -19.28 10.17
CA ALA A 130 -9.51 -20.10 11.32
C ALA A 130 -9.79 -19.23 12.54
N ASP A 131 -10.65 -19.76 13.41
CA ASP A 131 -11.14 -19.19 14.66
C ASP A 131 -10.04 -18.73 15.63
#